data_AF-A0A1C3H5A9-F1
#
_entry.id   AF-A0A1C3H5A9-F1
#
_cell.length_a   1.000
_cell.length_b   1.000
_cell.length_c   1.000
_cell.angle_alpha   90.00
_cell.angle_beta   90.00
_cell.angle_gamma   90.00
#
_symmetry.space_group_name_H-M   'P 1'
#
loop_
_entity.id
_entity.type
_entity.pdbx_description
1 polymer ?
#
loop_
_entity_poly.entity_id
_entity_poly.type
_entity_poly.pdbx_seq_one_letter_code
_entity_poly.pdbx_strand_id
1 'polypeptide(L)'
;MTLTILYFAQLAEERGAAQECLTGDYADLAALYNALHAQHHFSLAQNQLRVARNQMFAEWTDAPQDGDKTHLTADGHAWLARVRTQAETFRQFLATHNINPTELLAMHFNISTRNQLKGTISAVQEGAVNSEIAISIGAHPLTAIITRASAERLGLKAGVEAYALIKASDVMIGSADIAAQISARNAIPGTISRIETGAVNNEVTLDIGDGNSLVAIITRTSAERLGFRVGQNACAIIKASNVMIGC
;
A
#
# COMPACT_ATOMS: atom_id res chain seq x y z
N MET A 1 40.92 -10.46 18.62
CA MET A 1 39.81 -9.64 18.12
C MET A 1 38.58 -9.81 19.00
N THR A 2 37.75 -8.79 19.11
CA THR A 2 36.45 -8.77 19.81
C THR A 2 35.34 -8.88 18.79
N LEU A 3 34.43 -9.82 18.97
CA LEU A 3 33.33 -10.11 18.06
C LEU A 3 32.01 -10.10 18.83
N THR A 4 30.92 -9.68 18.17
CA THR A 4 29.57 -9.88 18.68
C THR A 4 28.89 -10.98 17.88
N ILE A 5 28.49 -12.06 18.55
CA ILE A 5 27.78 -13.18 17.94
C ILE A 5 26.29 -13.01 18.19
N LEU A 6 25.50 -13.16 17.13
CA LEU A 6 24.05 -13.05 17.17
C LEU A 6 23.44 -14.41 16.80
N TYR A 7 22.73 -14.99 17.77
CA TYR A 7 22.07 -16.28 17.64
C TYR A 7 20.61 -16.10 17.26
N PHE A 8 20.11 -16.98 16.40
CA PHE A 8 18.72 -16.97 15.95
C PHE A 8 18.09 -18.35 16.08
N ALA A 9 16.77 -18.36 16.29
CA ALA A 9 15.95 -19.56 16.38
C ALA A 9 16.58 -20.59 17.35
N GLN A 10 16.76 -21.81 16.89
CA GLN A 10 17.28 -22.93 17.68
C GLN A 10 18.62 -22.63 18.37
N LEU A 11 19.55 -21.90 17.73
CA LEU A 11 20.83 -21.54 18.38
C LEU A 11 20.63 -20.59 19.56
N ALA A 12 19.65 -19.68 19.49
CA ALA A 12 19.37 -18.75 20.60
C ALA A 12 18.71 -19.49 21.78
N GLU A 13 17.85 -20.47 21.50
CA GLU A 13 17.23 -21.34 22.49
C GLU A 13 18.26 -22.24 23.19
N GLU A 14 19.11 -22.92 22.41
CA GLU A 14 20.20 -23.77 22.93
C GLU A 14 21.22 -22.96 23.75
N ARG A 15 21.52 -21.72 23.31
CA ARG A 15 22.42 -20.84 24.06
C ARG A 15 21.79 -20.26 25.32
N GLY A 16 20.46 -20.10 25.35
CA GLY A 16 19.73 -19.33 26.35
C GLY A 16 19.96 -17.81 26.26
N ALA A 17 20.52 -17.32 25.14
CA ALA A 17 20.79 -15.90 24.90
C ALA A 17 20.77 -15.59 23.40
N ALA A 18 20.24 -14.41 23.03
CA ALA A 18 20.19 -13.96 21.64
C ALA A 18 21.54 -13.44 21.11
N GLN A 19 22.48 -13.12 22.01
CA GLN A 19 23.80 -12.61 21.63
C GLN A 19 24.84 -12.86 22.71
N GLU A 20 26.11 -12.87 22.31
CA GLU A 20 27.25 -12.77 23.23
C GLU A 20 28.44 -12.06 22.60
N CYS A 21 29.35 -11.57 23.44
CA CYS A 21 30.61 -10.98 23.01
C CYS A 21 31.75 -11.96 23.29
N LEU A 22 32.62 -12.15 22.30
CA LEU A 22 33.77 -13.04 22.40
C LEU A 22 35.05 -12.28 22.09
N THR A 23 36.10 -12.59 22.83
CA THR A 23 37.45 -12.15 22.51
C THR A 23 38.29 -13.37 22.20
N GLY A 24 38.84 -13.44 20.99
CA GLY A 24 39.63 -14.57 20.53
C GLY A 24 40.37 -14.24 19.24
N ASP A 25 41.11 -15.21 18.71
CA ASP A 25 41.73 -15.12 17.40
C ASP A 25 41.27 -16.31 16.57
N TYR A 26 40.61 -16.05 15.44
CA TYR A 26 39.95 -17.05 14.61
C TYR A 26 40.42 -16.86 13.18
N ALA A 27 40.96 -17.92 12.58
CA ALA A 27 41.45 -17.88 11.20
C ALA A 27 40.33 -17.59 10.20
N ASP A 28 39.15 -18.16 10.43
CA ASP A 28 37.95 -17.98 9.62
C ASP A 28 36.66 -18.16 10.43
N LEU A 29 35.51 -17.88 9.80
CA LEU A 29 34.19 -18.05 10.40
C LEU A 29 33.87 -19.51 10.73
N ALA A 30 34.48 -20.49 10.04
CA ALA A 30 34.35 -21.91 10.36
C ALA A 30 35.02 -22.25 11.70
N ALA A 31 36.24 -21.78 11.92
CA ALA A 31 36.97 -21.94 13.18
C ALA A 31 36.23 -21.27 14.34
N LEU A 32 35.66 -20.08 14.10
CA LEU A 32 34.78 -19.40 15.05
C LEU A 32 33.58 -20.27 15.42
N TYR A 33 32.86 -20.81 14.44
CA TYR A 33 31.70 -21.65 14.71
C TYR A 33 32.06 -22.97 15.40
N ASN A 34 33.18 -23.61 15.03
CA ASN A 34 33.64 -24.83 15.68
C ASN A 34 33.95 -24.61 17.17
N ALA A 35 34.54 -23.46 17.53
CA ALA A 35 34.78 -23.09 18.92
C ALA A 35 33.45 -22.91 19.69
N LEU A 36 32.50 -22.20 19.09
CA LEU A 36 31.17 -21.99 19.66
C LEU A 36 30.39 -23.30 19.82
N HIS A 37 30.42 -24.16 18.82
CA HIS A 37 29.78 -25.47 18.81
C HIS A 37 30.36 -26.38 19.91
N ALA A 38 31.69 -26.39 20.08
CA ALA A 38 32.34 -27.13 21.15
C ALA A 38 32.02 -26.58 22.55
N GLN A 39 31.93 -25.26 22.69
CA GLN A 39 31.69 -24.59 23.96
C GLN A 39 30.23 -24.69 24.42
N HIS A 40 29.27 -24.56 23.50
CA HIS A 40 27.84 -24.51 23.82
C HIS A 40 27.09 -25.81 23.53
N HIS A 41 27.78 -26.82 22.96
CA HIS A 41 27.19 -28.09 22.58
C HIS A 41 25.96 -27.93 21.67
N PHE A 42 26.05 -27.00 20.71
CA PHE A 42 24.99 -26.79 19.72
C PHE A 42 24.69 -28.09 18.98
N SER A 43 23.41 -28.34 18.69
CA SER A 43 23.02 -29.58 18.00
C SER A 43 23.11 -29.50 16.47
N LEU A 44 23.19 -28.28 15.94
CA LEU A 44 23.31 -28.01 14.50
C LEU A 44 24.77 -28.11 14.06
N ALA A 45 25.04 -28.82 12.96
CA ALA A 45 26.36 -28.82 12.33
C ALA A 45 26.55 -27.58 11.42
N GLN A 46 27.79 -27.22 11.12
CA GLN A 46 28.14 -26.06 10.27
C GLN A 46 27.41 -26.07 8.90
N ASN A 47 27.26 -27.25 8.28
CA ASN A 47 26.57 -27.41 7.00
C ASN A 47 25.05 -27.21 7.09
N GLN A 48 24.48 -27.18 8.30
CA GLN A 48 23.08 -26.86 8.58
C GLN A 48 22.89 -25.38 8.88
N LEU A 49 23.95 -24.57 8.80
CA LEU A 49 23.94 -23.15 9.12
C LEU A 49 24.43 -22.29 7.96
N ARG A 50 24.05 -21.02 8.02
CA ARG A 50 24.72 -19.94 7.31
C ARG A 50 25.22 -18.88 8.26
N VAL A 51 26.28 -18.22 7.81
CA VAL A 51 26.94 -17.13 8.52
C VAL A 51 26.79 -15.82 7.73
N ALA A 52 26.50 -14.75 8.45
CA ALA A 52 26.55 -13.40 7.92
C ALA A 52 27.44 -12.53 8.80
N ARG A 53 28.25 -11.67 8.19
CA ARG A 53 29.16 -10.72 8.83
C ARG A 53 28.71 -9.31 8.48
N ASN A 54 28.46 -8.48 9.49
CA ASN A 54 28.00 -7.09 9.32
C ASN A 54 26.80 -6.95 8.37
N GLN A 55 25.76 -7.76 8.60
CA GLN A 55 24.52 -7.80 7.81
C GLN A 55 24.66 -8.32 6.36
N MET A 56 25.82 -8.83 5.97
CA MET A 56 26.04 -9.45 4.65
C MET A 56 26.40 -10.93 4.80
N PHE A 57 25.91 -11.79 3.90
CA PHE A 57 26.34 -13.19 3.89
C PHE A 57 27.84 -13.29 3.62
N ALA A 58 28.49 -14.17 4.37
CA ALA A 58 29.91 -14.43 4.28
C ALA A 58 30.14 -15.90 3.93
N GLU A 59 31.30 -16.18 3.35
CA GLU A 59 31.77 -17.55 3.20
C GLU A 59 32.40 -18.02 4.50
N TRP A 60 32.29 -19.32 4.77
CA TRP A 60 32.85 -19.89 6.00
C TRP A 60 34.38 -19.75 6.10
N THR A 61 35.04 -19.55 4.96
CA THR A 61 36.49 -19.29 4.84
C THR A 61 36.86 -17.82 5.04
N ASP A 62 35.89 -16.92 5.22
CA ASP A 62 36.19 -15.51 5.44
C ASP A 62 36.76 -15.30 6.85
N ALA A 63 37.80 -14.48 6.96
CA ALA A 63 38.38 -14.12 8.26
C ALA A 63 37.51 -13.08 8.98
N PRO A 64 37.13 -13.30 10.26
CA PRO A 64 36.48 -12.26 11.06
C PRO A 64 37.44 -11.11 11.36
N GLN A 65 36.90 -9.91 11.52
CA GLN A 65 37.64 -8.69 11.88
C GLN A 65 37.22 -8.17 13.25
N ASP A 66 38.11 -7.42 13.90
CA ASP A 66 37.82 -6.79 15.18
C ASP A 66 36.60 -5.85 15.08
N GLY A 67 35.62 -6.07 15.95
CA GLY A 67 34.34 -5.34 15.97
C GLY A 67 33.22 -5.96 15.12
N ASP A 68 33.47 -7.06 14.41
CA ASP A 68 32.45 -7.65 13.54
C ASP A 68 31.24 -8.20 14.30
N LYS A 69 30.07 -8.06 13.67
CA LYS A 69 28.83 -8.72 14.08
C LYS A 69 28.59 -9.94 13.22
N THR A 70 28.64 -11.12 13.82
CA THR A 70 28.47 -12.40 13.14
C THR A 70 27.11 -13.01 13.49
N HIS A 71 26.28 -13.26 12.48
CA HIS A 71 24.96 -13.87 12.62
C HIS A 71 25.00 -15.33 12.16
N LEU A 72 24.42 -16.23 12.95
CA LEU A 72 24.31 -17.66 12.63
C LEU A 72 22.83 -18.06 12.54
N THR A 73 22.41 -18.68 11.43
CA THR A 73 21.01 -19.09 11.23
C THR A 73 20.86 -20.39 10.44
N ALA A 74 19.90 -21.23 10.84
CA ALA A 74 19.54 -22.48 10.18
C ALA A 74 18.64 -22.28 8.95
N ASP A 75 17.77 -21.25 8.94
CA ASP A 75 16.64 -21.12 8.01
C ASP A 75 16.79 -20.02 6.93
N GLY A 76 17.95 -19.35 6.87
CA GLY A 76 18.15 -18.17 6.02
C GLY A 76 17.93 -18.42 4.51
N HIS A 77 18.26 -19.61 3.99
CA HIS A 77 18.11 -19.93 2.56
C HIS A 77 16.67 -20.14 2.13
N ALA A 78 15.88 -20.87 2.91
CA ALA A 78 14.50 -21.19 2.53
C ALA A 78 13.62 -19.94 2.55
N TRP A 79 13.82 -19.07 3.55
CA TRP A 79 13.07 -17.82 3.65
C TRP A 79 13.49 -16.83 2.55
N LEU A 80 14.79 -16.60 2.34
CA LEU A 80 15.25 -15.64 1.33
C LEU A 80 15.03 -16.11 -0.10
N ALA A 81 15.19 -17.41 -0.40
CA ALA A 81 14.88 -17.93 -1.72
C ALA A 81 13.38 -17.78 -2.03
N ARG A 82 12.51 -18.01 -1.03
CA ARG A 82 11.07 -17.80 -1.16
C ARG A 82 10.74 -16.32 -1.35
N VAL A 83 11.33 -15.42 -0.56
CA VAL A 83 11.15 -13.96 -0.69
C VAL A 83 11.65 -13.45 -2.06
N ARG A 84 12.83 -13.89 -2.53
CA ARG A 84 13.38 -13.48 -3.83
C ARG A 84 12.55 -13.99 -4.99
N THR A 85 12.19 -15.26 -4.98
CA THR A 85 11.35 -15.87 -6.03
C THR A 85 10.00 -15.16 -6.10
N GLN A 86 9.40 -14.84 -4.95
CA GLN A 86 8.14 -14.13 -4.90
C GLN A 86 8.28 -12.68 -5.39
N ALA A 87 9.35 -11.98 -5.02
CA ALA A 87 9.63 -10.62 -5.48
C ALA A 87 9.95 -10.53 -6.99
N GLU A 88 10.60 -11.54 -7.57
CA GLU A 88 10.87 -11.63 -9.01
C GLU A 88 9.62 -11.98 -9.79
N THR A 89 8.86 -12.99 -9.36
CA THR A 89 7.56 -13.33 -9.95
C THR A 89 6.64 -12.11 -9.94
N PHE A 90 6.64 -11.36 -8.85
CA PHE A 90 5.87 -10.15 -8.72
C PHE A 90 6.36 -9.03 -9.65
N ARG A 91 7.66 -8.72 -9.67
CA ARG A 91 8.23 -7.74 -10.61
C ARG A 91 7.91 -8.08 -12.07
N GLN A 92 7.99 -9.35 -12.42
CA GLN A 92 7.71 -9.84 -13.76
C GLN A 92 6.23 -9.73 -14.12
N PHE A 93 5.33 -9.99 -13.15
CA PHE A 93 3.90 -9.71 -13.28
C PHE A 93 3.63 -8.23 -13.56
N LEU A 94 4.27 -7.31 -12.82
CA LEU A 94 4.10 -5.87 -13.02
C LEU A 94 4.60 -5.41 -14.39
N ALA A 95 5.78 -5.89 -14.80
CA ALA A 95 6.34 -5.58 -16.10
C ALA A 95 5.44 -6.08 -17.25
N THR A 96 4.88 -7.30 -17.12
CA THR A 96 4.01 -7.90 -18.14
C THR A 96 2.69 -7.12 -18.30
N HIS A 97 2.16 -6.58 -17.20
CA HIS A 97 0.89 -5.86 -17.19
C HIS A 97 1.04 -4.33 -17.24
N ASN A 98 2.27 -3.82 -17.41
CA ASN A 98 2.59 -2.39 -17.44
C ASN A 98 2.08 -1.61 -16.21
N ILE A 99 2.06 -2.27 -15.04
CA ILE A 99 1.55 -1.71 -13.77
C ILE A 99 2.68 -0.95 -13.07
N ASN A 100 2.43 0.32 -12.74
CA ASN A 100 3.39 1.11 -11.98
C ASN A 100 3.42 0.65 -10.50
N PRO A 101 4.59 0.48 -9.87
CA PRO A 101 4.68 0.13 -8.44
C PRO A 101 3.90 1.09 -7.50
N THR A 102 3.71 2.35 -7.92
CA THR A 102 2.92 3.35 -7.22
C THR A 102 1.41 3.10 -7.34
N GLU A 103 0.94 2.59 -8.49
CA GLU A 103 -0.44 2.10 -8.67
C GLU A 103 -0.67 0.84 -7.83
N LEU A 104 0.39 0.08 -7.57
CA LEU A 104 0.30 -1.10 -6.73
C LEU A 104 0.19 -0.80 -5.23
N LEU A 105 0.70 0.34 -4.77
CA LEU A 105 0.32 0.86 -3.45
C LEU A 105 -1.16 1.24 -3.41
N ALA A 106 -1.73 1.78 -4.50
CA ALA A 106 -3.18 2.00 -4.61
C ALA A 106 -3.97 0.67 -4.50
N MET A 107 -3.42 -0.41 -5.08
CA MET A 107 -4.01 -1.76 -5.05
C MET A 107 -4.03 -2.42 -3.66
N HIS A 108 -3.46 -1.83 -2.60
CA HIS A 108 -3.66 -2.33 -1.23
C HIS A 108 -5.11 -2.15 -0.72
N PHE A 109 -5.98 -1.49 -1.49
CA PHE A 109 -7.41 -1.45 -1.25
C PHE A 109 -8.17 -2.33 -2.26
N ASN A 110 -8.16 -3.65 -2.04
CA ASN A 110 -9.18 -4.57 -2.57
C ASN A 110 -10.53 -4.31 -1.90
N ILE A 111 -11.06 -3.10 -2.10
CA ILE A 111 -12.33 -2.66 -1.56
C ILE A 111 -13.34 -2.58 -2.71
N SER A 112 -14.62 -2.82 -2.42
CA SER A 112 -15.70 -2.86 -3.41
C SER A 112 -16.03 -1.49 -4.06
N THR A 113 -15.27 -0.46 -3.74
CA THR A 113 -15.43 0.90 -4.23
C THR A 113 -14.86 1.01 -5.64
N ARG A 114 -15.73 1.30 -6.62
CA ARG A 114 -15.36 1.47 -8.04
C ARG A 114 -14.56 2.74 -8.32
N ASN A 115 -14.80 3.81 -7.56
CA ASN A 115 -14.14 5.09 -7.75
C ASN A 115 -12.99 5.20 -6.75
N GLN A 116 -11.77 5.07 -7.23
CA GLN A 116 -10.55 5.25 -6.46
C GLN A 116 -9.71 6.31 -7.17
N LEU A 117 -9.90 7.57 -6.78
CA LEU A 117 -9.29 8.71 -7.44
C LEU A 117 -8.05 9.14 -6.67
N LYS A 118 -6.87 8.96 -7.28
CA LYS A 118 -5.62 9.48 -6.71
C LYS A 118 -5.67 11.00 -6.75
N GLY A 119 -5.20 11.63 -5.68
CA GLY A 119 -5.10 13.07 -5.59
C GLY A 119 -4.12 13.54 -4.54
N THR A 120 -4.00 14.86 -4.42
CA THR A 120 -3.21 15.51 -3.37
C THR A 120 -4.13 16.34 -2.50
N ILE A 121 -4.00 16.21 -1.18
CA ILE A 121 -4.73 17.03 -0.23
C ILE A 121 -4.32 18.49 -0.44
N SER A 122 -5.27 19.35 -0.80
CA SER A 122 -5.04 20.78 -1.00
C SER A 122 -5.29 21.58 0.27
N ALA A 123 -6.23 21.15 1.11
CA ALA A 123 -6.53 21.78 2.40
C ALA A 123 -7.21 20.80 3.37
N VAL A 124 -7.02 21.04 4.66
CA VAL A 124 -7.73 20.39 5.76
C VAL A 124 -8.30 21.49 6.64
N GLN A 125 -9.62 21.55 6.76
CA GLN A 125 -10.30 22.43 7.69
C GLN A 125 -10.84 21.59 8.85
N GLU A 126 -10.18 21.71 9.99
CA GLU A 126 -10.57 21.00 11.20
C GLU A 126 -11.79 21.66 11.85
N GLY A 127 -12.79 20.85 12.17
CA GLY A 127 -13.92 21.22 13.02
C GLY A 127 -13.93 20.41 14.31
N ALA A 128 -14.84 20.75 15.23
CA ALA A 128 -14.90 20.12 16.56
C ALA A 128 -15.17 18.60 16.51
N VAL A 129 -15.93 18.15 15.51
CA VAL A 129 -16.34 16.74 15.34
C VAL A 129 -15.88 16.19 14.00
N ASN A 130 -16.11 16.94 12.93
CA ASN A 130 -15.76 16.57 11.57
C ASN A 130 -14.73 17.54 11.00
N SER A 131 -13.93 17.05 10.05
CA SER A 131 -13.01 17.85 9.24
C SER A 131 -13.47 17.83 7.79
N GLU A 132 -13.39 19.00 7.15
CA GLU A 132 -13.57 19.13 5.71
C GLU A 132 -12.20 18.99 5.05
N ILE A 133 -12.07 18.00 4.16
CA ILE A 133 -10.84 17.66 3.45
C ILE A 133 -11.05 18.04 1.98
N ALA A 134 -10.20 18.93 1.47
CA ALA A 134 -10.15 19.23 0.05
C ALA A 134 -9.01 18.42 -0.60
N ILE A 135 -9.33 17.68 -1.67
CA ILE A 135 -8.40 16.89 -2.46
C ILE A 135 -8.49 17.31 -3.94
N SER A 136 -7.35 17.52 -4.57
CA SER A 136 -7.26 17.76 -6.02
C SER A 136 -7.08 16.43 -6.75
N ILE A 137 -8.02 16.09 -7.63
CA ILE A 137 -8.10 14.83 -8.40
C ILE A 137 -7.91 15.08 -9.89
N GLY A 138 -6.80 15.75 -10.25
CA GLY A 138 -6.59 16.33 -11.59
C GLY A 138 -7.25 17.70 -11.69
N ALA A 139 -7.98 17.95 -12.78
CA ALA A 139 -8.63 19.22 -13.09
C ALA A 139 -9.73 19.65 -12.11
N HIS A 140 -10.22 18.74 -11.27
CA HIS A 140 -11.34 19.00 -10.38
C HIS A 140 -10.96 18.93 -8.90
N PRO A 141 -11.45 19.86 -8.05
CA PRO A 141 -11.43 19.67 -6.62
C PRO A 141 -12.53 18.70 -6.20
N LEU A 142 -12.27 17.95 -5.14
CA LEU A 142 -13.23 17.11 -4.46
C LEU A 142 -13.14 17.39 -2.95
N THR A 143 -14.29 17.40 -2.28
CA THR A 143 -14.42 17.64 -0.86
C THR A 143 -14.95 16.39 -0.17
N ALA A 144 -14.26 15.95 0.88
CA ALA A 144 -14.70 14.92 1.80
C ALA A 144 -15.01 15.51 3.18
N ILE A 145 -15.99 14.95 3.87
CA ILE A 145 -16.23 15.22 5.29
C ILE A 145 -16.01 13.92 6.04
N ILE A 146 -14.97 13.89 6.88
CA ILE A 146 -14.62 12.74 7.73
C ILE A 146 -14.54 13.18 9.19
N THR A 147 -14.50 12.22 10.12
CA THR A 147 -14.32 12.58 11.54
C THR A 147 -12.94 13.20 11.75
N ARG A 148 -12.83 14.16 12.68
CA ARG A 148 -11.55 14.78 13.04
C ARG A 148 -10.51 13.72 13.43
N ALA A 149 -10.91 12.75 14.26
CA ALA A 149 -10.06 11.63 14.65
C ALA A 149 -9.54 10.80 13.46
N SER A 150 -10.31 10.70 12.35
CA SER A 150 -9.84 10.03 11.14
C SER A 150 -8.82 10.88 10.40
N ALA A 151 -9.05 12.19 10.27
CA ALA A 151 -8.09 13.10 9.63
C ALA A 151 -6.75 13.11 10.37
N GLU A 152 -6.78 13.20 11.71
CA GLU A 152 -5.61 13.14 12.59
C GLU A 152 -4.88 11.79 12.46
N ARG A 153 -5.62 10.66 12.55
CA ARG A 153 -5.05 9.31 12.43
C ARG A 153 -4.39 9.05 11.08
N LEU A 154 -4.94 9.61 10.01
CA LEU A 154 -4.40 9.50 8.65
C LEU A 154 -3.30 10.54 8.38
N GLY A 155 -3.01 11.44 9.33
CA GLY A 155 -1.98 12.47 9.17
C GLY A 155 -2.25 13.44 8.02
N LEU A 156 -3.52 13.70 7.70
CA LEU A 156 -3.91 14.51 6.54
C LEU A 156 -3.48 15.97 6.75
N LYS A 157 -2.75 16.50 5.77
CA LYS A 157 -2.35 17.90 5.67
C LYS A 157 -2.13 18.26 4.20
N ALA A 158 -2.08 19.54 3.89
CA ALA A 158 -1.80 20.00 2.53
C ALA A 158 -0.50 19.38 1.99
N GLY A 159 -0.53 18.92 0.74
CA GLY A 159 0.59 18.28 0.05
C GLY A 159 0.71 16.77 0.25
N VAL A 160 -0.10 16.15 1.11
CA VAL A 160 -0.14 14.68 1.26
C VAL A 160 -0.84 14.05 0.06
N GLU A 161 -0.24 13.01 -0.52
CA GLU A 161 -0.92 12.17 -1.51
C GLU A 161 -1.97 11.29 -0.81
N ALA A 162 -3.14 11.17 -1.43
CA ALA A 162 -4.24 10.37 -0.91
C ALA A 162 -5.12 9.85 -2.05
N TYR A 163 -6.03 8.95 -1.71
CA TYR A 163 -7.07 8.42 -2.58
C TYR A 163 -8.44 8.83 -2.04
N ALA A 164 -9.26 9.39 -2.92
CA ALA A 164 -10.69 9.56 -2.67
C ALA A 164 -11.44 8.30 -3.13
N LEU A 165 -12.16 7.70 -2.19
CA LEU A 165 -12.84 6.43 -2.36
C LEU A 165 -14.35 6.68 -2.30
N ILE A 166 -15.07 6.48 -3.41
CA ILE A 166 -16.51 6.77 -3.53
C ILE A 166 -17.24 5.54 -4.08
N LYS A 167 -18.22 5.04 -3.34
CA LYS A 167 -19.02 3.91 -3.82
C LYS A 167 -19.86 4.36 -5.01
N ALA A 168 -19.94 3.55 -6.08
CA ALA A 168 -20.67 3.94 -7.27
C ALA A 168 -22.18 4.18 -7.03
N SER A 169 -22.78 3.55 -6.02
CA SER A 169 -24.17 3.81 -5.61
C SER A 169 -24.38 5.18 -4.96
N ASP A 170 -23.30 5.85 -4.56
CA ASP A 170 -23.35 7.13 -3.87
C ASP A 170 -23.04 8.29 -4.84
N VAL A 171 -22.78 7.97 -6.11
CA VAL A 171 -22.63 8.93 -7.21
C VAL A 171 -23.97 9.07 -7.92
N MET A 172 -24.54 10.27 -7.86
CA MET A 172 -25.70 10.64 -8.68
C MET A 172 -25.23 11.29 -9.98
N ILE A 173 -25.99 11.15 -11.07
CA ILE A 173 -25.74 11.85 -12.33
C ILE A 173 -26.90 12.81 -12.59
N GLY A 174 -26.59 14.07 -12.91
CA GLY A 174 -27.58 15.10 -13.20
C GLY A 174 -27.03 16.21 -14.09
N SER A 175 -27.84 17.24 -14.33
CA SER A 175 -27.37 18.46 -15.01
C SER A 175 -26.62 19.37 -14.04
N ALA A 176 -25.84 20.31 -14.57
CA ALA A 176 -25.19 21.36 -13.79
C ALA A 176 -26.20 22.19 -12.98
N ASP A 177 -27.37 22.49 -13.57
CA ASP A 177 -28.42 23.26 -12.92
C ASP A 177 -28.98 22.55 -11.67
N ILE A 178 -29.16 21.23 -11.74
CA ILE A 178 -29.60 20.44 -10.58
C ILE A 178 -28.50 20.40 -9.52
N ALA A 179 -27.25 20.19 -9.94
CA ALA A 179 -26.12 20.13 -9.02
C ALA A 179 -25.95 21.42 -8.21
N ALA A 180 -26.24 22.58 -8.81
CA ALA A 180 -26.18 23.88 -8.15
C ALA A 180 -27.30 24.12 -7.12
N GLN A 181 -28.38 23.32 -7.13
CA GLN A 181 -29.57 23.54 -6.31
C GLN A 181 -29.70 22.56 -5.12
N ILE A 182 -28.67 21.76 -4.85
CA ILE A 182 -28.70 20.73 -3.82
C ILE A 182 -27.49 20.86 -2.88
N SER A 183 -27.60 20.23 -1.71
CA SER A 183 -26.56 20.29 -0.66
C SER A 183 -25.38 19.34 -0.88
N ALA A 184 -25.31 18.67 -2.04
CA ALA A 184 -24.14 17.88 -2.39
C ALA A 184 -22.97 18.81 -2.70
N ARG A 185 -21.88 18.70 -1.93
CA ARG A 185 -20.74 19.61 -2.06
C ARG A 185 -19.94 19.39 -3.34
N ASN A 186 -19.96 18.17 -3.87
CA ASN A 186 -19.21 17.82 -5.06
C ASN A 186 -20.14 17.77 -6.27
N ALA A 187 -19.83 18.63 -7.25
CA ALA A 187 -20.44 18.64 -8.58
C ALA A 187 -19.31 18.63 -9.61
N ILE A 188 -19.02 17.45 -10.15
CA ILE A 188 -17.90 17.23 -11.06
C ILE A 188 -18.46 17.11 -12.48
N PRO A 189 -18.23 18.10 -13.36
CA PRO A 189 -18.66 18.02 -14.73
C PRO A 189 -17.88 16.94 -15.47
N GLY A 190 -18.53 16.32 -16.46
CA GLY A 190 -17.92 15.31 -17.29
C GLY A 190 -18.78 14.96 -18.50
N THR A 191 -18.28 14.03 -19.30
CA THR A 191 -19.00 13.48 -20.45
C THR A 191 -19.29 12.02 -20.19
N ILE A 192 -20.52 11.57 -20.45
CA ILE A 192 -20.86 10.16 -20.34
C ILE A 192 -20.07 9.39 -21.41
N SER A 193 -19.09 8.60 -20.99
CA SER A 193 -18.24 7.81 -21.89
C SER A 193 -18.79 6.41 -22.12
N ARG A 194 -19.57 5.88 -21.17
CA ARG A 194 -20.11 4.51 -21.24
C ARG A 194 -21.38 4.36 -20.41
N ILE A 195 -22.30 3.53 -20.91
CA ILE A 195 -23.48 3.09 -20.18
C ILE A 195 -23.61 1.58 -20.37
N GLU A 196 -23.54 0.81 -19.30
CA GLU A 196 -23.94 -0.59 -19.28
C GLU A 196 -25.35 -0.71 -18.69
N THR A 197 -26.28 -1.27 -19.47
CA THR A 197 -27.67 -1.44 -19.03
C THR A 197 -27.87 -2.83 -18.42
N GLY A 198 -28.03 -2.89 -17.11
CA GLY A 198 -28.44 -4.11 -16.38
C GLY A 198 -29.95 -4.18 -16.18
N ALA A 199 -30.47 -5.33 -15.71
CA ALA A 199 -31.91 -5.60 -15.57
C ALA A 199 -32.66 -4.55 -14.72
N VAL A 200 -32.01 -4.07 -13.66
CA VAL A 200 -32.57 -3.10 -12.70
C VAL A 200 -31.79 -1.79 -12.69
N ASN A 201 -30.46 -1.88 -12.80
CA ASN A 201 -29.56 -0.74 -12.69
C ASN A 201 -28.72 -0.59 -13.95
N ASN A 202 -28.33 0.64 -14.24
CA ASN A 202 -27.31 0.97 -15.21
C ASN A 202 -26.02 1.36 -14.49
N GLU A 203 -24.89 0.89 -15.02
CA GLU A 203 -23.57 1.41 -14.69
C GLU A 203 -23.22 2.49 -15.70
N VAL A 204 -23.08 3.73 -15.23
CA VAL A 204 -22.78 4.91 -16.05
C VAL A 204 -21.37 5.37 -15.71
N THR A 205 -20.51 5.46 -16.72
CA THR A 205 -19.15 5.99 -16.59
C THR A 205 -19.12 7.40 -17.17
N LEU A 206 -18.65 8.37 -16.38
CA LEU A 206 -18.30 9.71 -16.79
C LEU A 206 -16.79 9.83 -16.95
N ASP A 207 -16.35 10.34 -18.09
CA ASP A 207 -15.02 10.93 -18.24
C ASP A 207 -15.03 12.32 -17.60
N ILE A 208 -14.13 12.54 -16.65
CA ILE A 208 -14.00 13.79 -15.89
C ILE A 208 -12.67 14.50 -16.19
N GLY A 209 -11.99 14.14 -17.27
CA GLY A 209 -10.72 14.74 -17.70
C GLY A 209 -9.50 14.14 -17.01
N ASP A 210 -8.31 14.50 -17.53
CA ASP A 210 -6.99 14.05 -17.05
C ASP A 210 -6.83 12.52 -16.94
N GLY A 211 -7.55 11.77 -17.78
CA GLY A 211 -7.56 10.30 -17.74
C GLY A 211 -8.35 9.70 -16.57
N ASN A 212 -9.02 10.52 -15.77
CA ASN A 212 -9.86 10.08 -14.67
C ASN A 212 -11.30 9.82 -15.13
N SER A 213 -11.94 8.84 -14.50
CA SER A 213 -13.36 8.55 -14.72
C SER A 213 -14.09 8.31 -13.41
N LEU A 214 -15.40 8.56 -13.42
CA LEU A 214 -16.31 8.30 -12.32
C LEU A 214 -17.42 7.35 -12.77
N VAL A 215 -17.61 6.29 -12.02
CA VAL A 215 -18.64 5.28 -12.21
C VAL A 215 -19.78 5.51 -11.22
N ALA A 216 -21.00 5.55 -11.75
CA ALA A 216 -22.25 5.63 -11.00
C ALA A 216 -23.12 4.40 -11.27
N ILE A 217 -23.78 3.91 -10.23
CA ILE A 217 -24.84 2.89 -10.35
C ILE A 217 -26.16 3.59 -10.10
N ILE A 218 -27.00 3.73 -11.12
CA ILE A 218 -28.32 4.36 -11.06
C ILE A 218 -29.39 3.39 -11.56
N THR A 219 -30.65 3.60 -11.20
CA THR A 219 -31.72 2.74 -11.72
C THR A 219 -31.86 2.92 -13.23
N ARG A 220 -32.18 1.84 -13.95
CA ARG A 220 -32.43 1.87 -15.40
C ARG A 220 -33.48 2.93 -15.75
N THR A 221 -34.59 2.93 -15.02
CA THR A 221 -35.68 3.91 -15.20
C THR A 221 -35.21 5.36 -15.00
N SER A 222 -34.23 5.61 -14.11
CA SER A 222 -33.68 6.96 -13.97
C SER A 222 -32.83 7.36 -15.17
N ALA A 223 -31.99 6.46 -15.67
CA ALA A 223 -31.18 6.71 -16.86
C ALA A 223 -32.05 6.97 -18.10
N GLU A 224 -33.12 6.19 -18.27
CA GLU A 224 -34.11 6.35 -19.35
C GLU A 224 -34.88 7.68 -19.22
N ARG A 225 -35.40 7.98 -18.03
CA ARG A 225 -36.15 9.22 -17.75
C ARG A 225 -35.31 10.48 -17.95
N LEU A 226 -34.03 10.42 -17.60
CA LEU A 226 -33.08 11.53 -17.79
C LEU A 226 -32.50 11.56 -19.21
N GLY A 227 -32.82 10.57 -20.04
CA GLY A 227 -32.41 10.50 -21.43
C GLY A 227 -30.91 10.35 -21.63
N PHE A 228 -30.20 9.69 -20.70
CA PHE A 228 -28.74 9.60 -20.75
C PHE A 228 -28.23 8.85 -21.98
N ARG A 229 -27.24 9.44 -22.66
CA ARG A 229 -26.56 8.86 -23.82
C ARG A 229 -25.06 9.06 -23.74
N VAL A 230 -24.30 8.13 -24.33
CA VAL A 230 -22.85 8.30 -24.49
C VAL A 230 -22.58 9.56 -25.34
N GLY A 231 -21.58 10.35 -24.93
CA GLY A 231 -21.23 11.66 -25.50
C GLY A 231 -21.99 12.84 -24.90
N GLN A 232 -22.96 12.61 -24.03
CA GLN A 232 -23.72 13.67 -23.37
C GLN A 232 -22.94 14.28 -22.20
N ASN A 233 -22.98 15.60 -22.06
CA ASN A 233 -22.46 16.29 -20.88
C ASN A 233 -23.37 16.04 -19.66
N ALA A 234 -22.76 15.73 -18.52
CA ALA A 234 -23.45 15.54 -17.25
C ALA A 234 -22.55 15.93 -16.07
N CYS A 235 -23.11 16.02 -14.88
CA CYS A 235 -22.36 16.20 -13.64
C CYS A 235 -22.51 14.97 -12.75
N ALA A 236 -21.39 14.46 -12.24
CA ALA A 236 -21.35 13.57 -11.09
C ALA A 236 -21.58 14.40 -9.82
N ILE A 237 -22.56 13.99 -9.03
CA ILE A 237 -23.02 14.68 -7.84
C ILE A 237 -22.81 13.76 -6.65
N ILE A 238 -21.96 14.18 -5.70
CA ILE A 238 -21.56 13.35 -4.57
C ILE A 238 -21.61 14.19 -3.30
N LYS A 239 -22.29 13.70 -2.26
CA LYS A 239 -22.26 14.33 -0.95
C LYS A 239 -20.88 14.12 -0.32
N ALA A 240 -20.30 15.15 0.30
CA ALA A 240 -18.96 15.05 0.88
C ALA A 240 -18.81 13.95 1.95
N SER A 241 -19.91 13.61 2.66
CA SER A 241 -19.93 12.52 3.63
C SER A 241 -19.86 11.11 3.01
N ASN A 242 -19.97 11.00 1.69
CA ASN A 242 -19.87 9.74 0.93
C ASN A 242 -18.52 9.60 0.23
N VAL A 243 -17.59 10.52 0.48
CA VAL A 243 -16.21 10.45 0.04
C VAL A 243 -15.36 9.98 1.22
N MET A 244 -14.75 8.80 1.09
CA MET A 244 -13.78 8.30 2.06
C MET A 244 -12.35 8.65 1.60
N ILE A 245 -11.42 8.77 2.54
CA ILE A 245 -10.00 9.05 2.26
C ILE A 245 -9.16 7.85 2.68
N GLY A 246 -8.27 7.40 1.79
CA GLY A 246 -7.19 6.45 2.09
C GLY A 246 -5.84 7.05 1.70
N CYS A 247 -4.77 6.71 2.43
CA CYS A 247 -3.41 7.18 2.18
C CYS A 247 -2.41 6.09 2.56
#